data_AF-A0A0S6XN50-F1
#
_entry.id   AF-A0A0S6XN50-F1
#
_cell.length_a   1.000
_cell.length_b   1.000
_cell.length_c   1.000
_cell.angle_alpha   90.00
_cell.angle_beta   90.00
_cell.angle_gamma   90.00
#
_symmetry.space_group_name_H-M   'P 1'
#
loop_
_entity.id
_entity.type
_entity.pdbx_description
1 polymer ?
#
loop_
_entity_poly.entity_id
_entity_poly.type
_entity_poly.pdbx_seq_one_letter_code
_entity_poly.pdbx_strand_id
1 'polypeptide(L)'
;MSDQIKEFIEIPRDFLEDGTKFLNRCTKPDKREFIKISQAVGVGFLVMGVIGYVVKLSELTEDRAERCALWTDLMYSTYPC
;
A
#
# COMPACT_ATOMS: atom_id res chain seq x y z
N MET A 1 -28.39 24.60 -25.60
CA MET A 1 -27.23 23.67 -25.49
C MET A 1 -26.41 23.95 -24.23
N SER A 2 -27.05 24.41 -23.15
CA SER A 2 -26.42 24.79 -21.86
C SER A 2 -27.01 24.02 -20.67
N ASP A 3 -28.18 23.39 -20.86
CA ASP A 3 -28.94 22.70 -19.83
C ASP A 3 -28.44 21.26 -19.59
N GLN A 4 -28.05 20.55 -20.64
CA GLN A 4 -27.39 19.23 -20.57
C GLN A 4 -26.07 19.27 -19.78
N ILE A 5 -25.33 20.38 -19.85
CA ILE A 5 -24.04 20.53 -19.15
C ILE A 5 -24.26 20.81 -17.66
N LYS A 6 -25.34 21.51 -17.29
CA LYS A 6 -25.70 21.74 -15.88
C LYS A 6 -26.12 20.44 -15.20
N GLU A 7 -26.95 19.63 -15.87
CA GLU A 7 -27.41 18.35 -15.35
C GLU A 7 -26.23 17.36 -15.13
N PHE A 8 -25.27 17.34 -16.07
CA PHE A 8 -24.05 16.53 -15.94
C PHE A 8 -23.05 17.07 -14.90
N ILE A 9 -23.17 18.33 -14.46
CA ILE A 9 -22.36 18.93 -13.38
C ILE A 9 -23.05 18.73 -12.02
N GLU A 10 -24.37 18.64 -11.97
CA GLU A 10 -25.12 18.35 -10.73
C GLU A 10 -24.87 16.92 -10.25
N ILE A 11 -24.82 15.93 -11.16
CA ILE A 11 -24.50 14.52 -10.82
C ILE A 11 -23.16 14.34 -10.07
N PRO A 12 -22.01 14.86 -10.53
CA PRO A 12 -20.75 14.76 -9.80
C PRO A 12 -20.74 15.63 -8.54
N ARG A 13 -21.58 16.68 -8.47
CA ARG A 13 -21.68 17.54 -7.28
C ARG A 13 -22.39 16.81 -6.14
N ASP A 14 -23.49 16.12 -6.42
CA ASP A 14 -24.17 15.24 -5.47
C ASP A 14 -23.26 14.10 -5.02
N PHE A 15 -22.53 13.46 -5.96
CA PHE A 15 -21.56 12.40 -5.65
C PHE A 15 -20.41 12.88 -4.74
N LEU A 16 -19.91 14.09 -4.95
CA LEU A 16 -18.90 14.68 -4.07
C LEU A 16 -19.47 15.02 -2.70
N GLU A 17 -20.71 15.53 -2.64
CA GLU A 17 -21.36 15.85 -1.37
C GLU A 17 -21.60 14.59 -0.53
N ASP A 18 -22.09 13.51 -1.14
CA ASP A 18 -22.24 12.20 -0.49
C ASP A 18 -20.89 11.57 -0.15
N GLY A 19 -19.89 11.70 -1.03
CA GLY A 19 -18.52 11.29 -0.74
C GLY A 19 -17.93 12.01 0.48
N THR A 20 -18.24 13.30 0.64
CA THR A 20 -17.79 14.10 1.79
C THR A 20 -18.50 13.68 3.08
N LYS A 21 -19.81 13.41 3.02
CA LYS A 21 -20.59 12.87 4.16
C LYS A 21 -20.07 11.51 4.59
N PHE A 22 -19.70 10.64 3.64
CA PHE A 22 -19.12 9.33 3.92
C PHE A 22 -17.73 9.45 4.57
N LEU A 23 -16.85 10.30 4.01
CA LEU A 23 -15.51 10.53 4.55
C LEU A 23 -15.55 11.14 5.96
N ASN A 24 -16.58 11.90 6.28
CA ASN A 24 -16.81 12.48 7.60
C ASN A 24 -17.37 11.48 8.63
N ARG A 25 -17.91 10.33 8.17
CA ARG A 25 -18.32 9.20 9.01
C ARG A 25 -17.18 8.22 9.28
N CYS A 26 -16.13 8.24 8.47
CA CYS A 26 -14.92 7.47 8.73
C CYS A 26 -14.18 8.04 9.95
N THR A 27 -13.76 7.16 10.86
CA THR A 27 -12.82 7.55 11.91
C THR A 27 -11.46 7.82 11.26
N LYS A 28 -10.97 9.07 11.32
CA LYS A 28 -9.63 9.39 10.81
C LYS A 28 -8.62 8.86 11.82
N PRO A 29 -7.67 8.01 11.40
CA PRO A 29 -6.67 7.45 12.30
C PRO A 29 -5.88 8.60 12.95
N ASP A 30 -5.67 8.52 14.26
CA ASP A 30 -4.92 9.54 14.98
C ASP A 30 -3.45 9.55 14.52
N LYS A 31 -2.75 10.67 14.76
CA LYS A 31 -1.33 10.82 14.40
C LYS A 31 -0.46 9.70 14.97
N ARG A 32 -0.78 9.20 16.17
CA ARG A 32 -0.04 8.11 16.81
C ARG A 32 -0.26 6.76 16.11
N GLU A 33 -1.47 6.50 15.61
CA GLU A 33 -1.81 5.28 14.88
C GLU A 33 -1.21 5.30 13.48
N PHE A 34 -1.29 6.45 12.81
CA PHE A 34 -0.69 6.63 11.49
C PHE A 34 0.83 6.41 11.51
N ILE A 35 1.53 6.87 12.56
CA ILE A 35 2.98 6.64 12.72
C ILE A 35 3.28 5.14 12.93
N LYS A 36 2.48 4.42 13.71
CA LYS A 36 2.70 2.97 13.93
C LYS A 36 2.51 2.18 12.63
N ILE A 37 1.46 2.51 11.87
CA ILE A 37 1.15 1.86 10.59
C ILE A 37 2.23 2.19 9.56
N SER A 38 2.63 3.46 9.45
CA SER A 38 3.67 3.88 8.48
C SER A 38 5.04 3.30 8.82
N GLN A 39 5.35 3.12 10.10
CA GLN A 39 6.56 2.41 10.52
C GLN A 39 6.51 0.92 10.14
N ALA A 40 5.41 0.23 10.41
CA ALA A 40 5.25 -1.18 10.03
C ALA A 40 5.37 -1.37 8.51
N VAL A 41 4.69 -0.53 7.72
CA VAL A 41 4.75 -0.55 6.25
C VAL A 41 6.13 -0.15 5.73
N GLY A 42 6.77 0.86 6.35
CA GLY A 42 8.10 1.33 5.98
C GLY A 42 9.19 0.28 6.19
N VAL A 43 9.13 -0.46 7.30
CA VAL A 43 10.04 -1.59 7.57
C VAL A 43 9.79 -2.73 6.58
N GLY A 44 8.53 -3.07 6.30
CA GLY A 44 8.18 -4.07 5.29
C GLY A 44 8.71 -3.72 3.90
N PHE A 45 8.53 -2.48 3.45
CA PHE A 45 8.99 -2.02 2.14
C PHE A 45 10.53 -2.03 2.02
N LEU A 46 11.22 -1.63 3.08
CA LEU A 46 12.69 -1.63 3.11
C LEU A 46 13.26 -3.05 3.02
N VAL A 47 12.65 -4.00 3.74
CA VAL A 47 13.04 -5.42 3.66
C VAL A 47 12.77 -5.96 2.24
N MET A 48 11.58 -5.77 1.67
CA MET A 48 11.28 -6.24 0.30
C MET A 48 12.22 -5.64 -0.75
N GLY A 49 12.59 -4.36 -0.61
CA GLY A 49 13.49 -3.68 -1.54
C GLY A 49 14.95 -4.14 -1.43
N VAL A 50 15.49 -4.27 -0.21
CA VAL A 50 16.89 -4.66 0.03
C VAL A 50 17.13 -6.08 -0.49
N ILE A 51 16.18 -6.97 -0.31
CA ILE A 51 16.35 -8.35 -0.78
C ILE A 51 16.23 -8.46 -2.29
N GLY A 52 15.31 -7.72 -2.92
CA GLY A 52 15.28 -7.60 -4.37
C GLY A 52 16.62 -7.16 -4.94
N TYR A 53 17.31 -6.22 -4.27
CA TYR A 53 18.64 -5.75 -4.67
C TYR A 53 19.74 -6.81 -4.50
N VAL A 54 19.74 -7.54 -3.37
CA VAL A 54 20.74 -8.60 -3.10
C VAL A 54 20.59 -9.79 -4.05
N VAL A 55 19.36 -10.18 -4.39
CA VAL A 55 19.09 -11.21 -5.42
C VAL A 55 19.55 -10.74 -6.80
N LYS A 56 19.29 -9.48 -7.15
CA LYS A 56 19.73 -8.88 -8.42
C LYS A 56 21.25 -8.79 -8.55
N LEU A 57 21.96 -8.58 -7.45
CA LEU A 57 23.42 -8.54 -7.42
C LEU A 57 24.06 -9.93 -7.43
N SER A 58 23.43 -10.92 -6.78
CA SER A 58 23.91 -12.32 -6.74
C SER A 58 23.72 -13.05 -8.07
N GLU A 59 22.89 -12.51 -8.96
CA GLU A 59 22.74 -12.94 -10.36
C GLU A 59 24.05 -12.94 -11.16
N LEU A 60 25.09 -12.24 -10.69
CA LEU A 60 26.40 -12.21 -11.32
C LEU A 60 27.37 -13.29 -10.79
N THR A 61 27.06 -13.98 -9.67
CA THR A 61 27.97 -14.95 -9.03
C THR A 61 27.18 -16.09 -8.35
N GLU A 62 27.03 -17.23 -9.03
CA GLU A 62 26.77 -18.61 -8.53
C GLU A 62 25.67 -18.92 -7.45
N ASP A 63 24.88 -19.96 -7.77
CA ASP A 63 23.96 -20.83 -7.01
C ASP A 63 22.67 -20.29 -6.34
N ARG A 64 21.53 -20.64 -6.97
CA ARG A 64 20.16 -20.10 -6.75
C ARG A 64 19.21 -21.07 -6.02
N ALA A 65 19.62 -22.28 -5.64
CA ALA A 65 18.65 -23.30 -5.23
C ALA A 65 18.16 -23.20 -3.77
N GLU A 66 19.02 -22.87 -2.80
CA GLU A 66 18.66 -23.00 -1.37
C GLU A 66 18.11 -21.70 -0.75
N ARG A 67 18.43 -20.53 -1.32
CA ARG A 67 18.00 -19.22 -0.78
C ARG A 67 16.54 -18.88 -1.05
N CYS A 68 15.92 -19.36 -2.14
CA CYS A 68 14.51 -19.05 -2.44
C CYS A 68 13.54 -19.70 -1.44
N ALA A 69 13.80 -20.94 -1.01
CA ALA A 69 12.95 -21.66 -0.06
C ALA A 69 13.02 -21.04 1.35
N LEU A 70 14.24 -20.75 1.83
CA LEU A 70 14.45 -20.01 3.09
C LEU A 70 13.86 -18.60 3.05
N TRP A 71 13.79 -17.97 1.87
CA TRP A 71 13.20 -16.66 1.71
C TRP A 71 11.69 -16.64 1.89
N THR A 72 10.97 -17.59 1.28
CA THR A 72 9.54 -17.77 1.53
C THR A 72 9.24 -18.15 2.96
N ASP A 73 10.06 -19.00 3.59
CA ASP A 73 9.91 -19.36 5.01
C ASP A 73 10.16 -18.18 5.96
N LEU A 74 11.19 -17.35 5.71
CA LEU A 74 11.42 -16.13 6.50
C LEU A 74 10.35 -15.07 6.26
N MET A 75 9.87 -14.92 5.03
CA MET A 75 8.80 -13.98 4.73
C MET A 75 7.50 -14.43 5.43
N TYR A 76 7.15 -15.72 5.37
CA TYR A 76 5.97 -16.27 6.06
C TYR A 76 6.11 -16.22 7.59
N SER A 77 7.33 -16.41 8.13
CA SER A 77 7.58 -16.33 9.58
C SER A 77 7.68 -14.89 10.11
N THR A 78 7.92 -13.88 9.26
CA THR A 78 8.02 -12.45 9.65
C THR A 78 6.76 -11.66 9.30
N TYR A 79 5.72 -12.30 8.77
CA TYR A 79 4.34 -11.80 8.86
C TYR A 79 3.72 -12.37 10.15
N PRO A 80 3.93 -11.75 11.33
CA PRO A 80 3.04 -12.03 12.44
C PRO A 80 1.66 -11.52 12.02
N CYS A 81 0.75 -12.46 11.79
CA CYS A 81 -0.65 -12.19 12.08
C CYS A 81 -0.79 -11.77 13.56
#